data_AF-A0A4Q6BXH8-F1
#
_entry.id   AF-A0A4Q6BXH8-F1
#
_cell.length_a   1.000
_cell.length_b   1.000
_cell.length_c   1.000
_cell.angle_alpha   90.00
_cell.angle_beta   90.00
_cell.angle_gamma   90.00
#
_symmetry.space_group_name_H-M   'P 1'
#
loop_
_entity.id
_entity.type
_entity.pdbx_description
1 polymer ?
#
loop_
_entity_poly.entity_id
_entity_poly.type
_entity_poly.pdbx_seq_one_letter_code
_entity_poly.pdbx_strand_id
1 'polypeptide(L)'
;CMLWPAARAVFDEVCGANVKYKNLVYFFDGVHIEHGHMHEAANRFDPKRFFLKKNLPEPILNLPFGSHFFVDFVLKLKHVNPHVDKIRPFKRMIRWAFWNEFQFTVSSLFKLAKYFLNAIFVKDARRQFPVKRILKVLAESAIFPDLSESARRILNDERVHMVIFGHTHVYQYRQWGIGKEYFNTGTWTDITSLDIASLGKITKLTYVLIEYPEDGTKPRGRLKEWRGFHRIEEDVAVS
;
A
#
# COMPACT_ATOMS: atom_id res chain seq x y z
N CYS A 1 3.82 2.03 -9.86
CA CYS A 1 4.72 2.09 -11.03
C CYS A 1 3.92 2.46 -12.28
N MET A 2 4.23 3.57 -12.94
CA MET A 2 3.63 3.91 -14.24
C MET A 2 4.62 3.52 -15.33
N LEU A 3 4.42 2.37 -15.97
CA LEU A 3 5.40 1.79 -16.89
C LEU A 3 5.10 2.06 -18.36
N TRP A 4 3.85 2.39 -18.70
CA TRP A 4 3.45 2.63 -20.08
C TRP A 4 3.79 4.04 -20.56
N PRO A 5 4.52 4.20 -21.69
CA PRO A 5 4.88 5.50 -22.21
C PRO A 5 3.67 6.39 -22.50
N ALA A 6 2.59 5.85 -23.07
CA ALA A 6 1.37 6.60 -23.34
C ALA A 6 0.72 7.15 -22.06
N ALA A 7 0.67 6.34 -20.99
CA ALA A 7 0.15 6.80 -19.70
C ALA A 7 1.01 7.92 -19.09
N ARG A 8 2.34 7.84 -19.25
CA ARG A 8 3.26 8.90 -18.82
C ARG A 8 3.07 10.18 -19.63
N ALA A 9 2.89 10.06 -20.94
CA ALA A 9 2.66 11.22 -21.80
C ALA A 9 1.40 11.99 -21.39
N VAL A 10 0.29 11.26 -21.15
CA VAL A 10 -0.96 11.86 -20.65
C VAL A 10 -0.76 12.49 -19.28
N PHE A 11 -0.02 11.84 -18.37
CA PHE A 11 0.23 12.40 -17.05
C PHE A 11 1.12 13.65 -17.09
N ASP A 12 2.18 13.65 -17.91
CA ASP A 12 3.05 14.81 -18.12
C ASP A 12 2.26 16.01 -18.68
N GLU A 13 1.37 15.74 -19.65
CA GLU A 13 0.46 16.74 -20.23
C GLU A 13 -0.46 17.35 -19.17
N VAL A 14 -1.14 16.51 -18.37
CA VAL A 14 -2.03 16.96 -17.29
C VAL A 14 -1.27 17.74 -16.22
N CYS A 15 -0.04 17.34 -15.90
CA CYS A 15 0.80 18.07 -14.95
C CYS A 15 1.38 19.36 -15.52
N GLY A 16 1.34 19.56 -16.85
CA GLY A 16 2.02 20.67 -17.52
C GLY A 16 3.54 20.66 -17.34
N ALA A 17 4.13 19.49 -17.04
CA ALA A 17 5.54 19.36 -16.70
C ALA A 17 6.07 17.97 -17.08
N ASN A 18 7.36 17.90 -17.44
CA ASN A 18 8.02 16.62 -17.68
C ASN A 18 8.33 15.91 -16.36
N VAL A 19 7.58 14.87 -16.02
CA VAL A 19 7.69 14.17 -14.74
C VAL A 19 8.82 13.13 -14.81
N LYS A 20 9.68 13.12 -13.78
CA LYS A 20 10.71 12.09 -13.62
C LYS A 20 10.14 10.86 -12.91
N TYR A 21 9.86 9.80 -13.65
CA TYR A 21 9.29 8.57 -13.11
C TYR A 21 10.32 7.67 -12.44
N LYS A 22 10.20 7.47 -11.12
CA LYS A 22 10.96 6.49 -10.33
C LYS A 22 10.04 5.33 -9.96
N ASN A 23 10.25 4.15 -10.57
CA ASN A 23 9.25 3.07 -10.48
C ASN A 23 9.36 2.24 -9.20
N LEU A 24 10.56 1.81 -8.82
CA LEU A 24 10.74 0.92 -7.68
C LEU A 24 11.29 1.68 -6.47
N VAL A 25 12.44 2.31 -6.65
CA VAL A 25 13.19 3.00 -5.60
C VAL A 25 13.67 4.34 -6.14
N TYR A 26 13.65 5.35 -5.28
CA TYR A 26 14.34 6.61 -5.47
C TYR A 26 15.30 6.84 -4.29
N PHE A 27 16.58 7.02 -4.60
CA PHE A 27 17.62 7.18 -3.60
C PHE A 27 18.44 8.44 -3.90
N PHE A 28 18.64 9.28 -2.89
CA PHE A 28 19.43 10.52 -2.95
C PHE A 28 19.85 10.92 -1.54
N ASP A 29 21.06 11.44 -1.34
CA ASP A 29 21.56 12.03 -0.08
C ASP A 29 21.29 11.18 1.18
N GLY A 30 21.33 9.86 1.01
CA GLY A 30 21.03 8.87 2.06
C GLY A 30 19.57 8.70 2.44
N VAL A 31 18.65 9.27 1.65
CA VAL A 31 17.20 9.06 1.71
C VAL A 31 16.79 7.98 0.72
N HIS A 32 16.16 6.91 1.21
CA HIS A 32 15.60 5.82 0.43
C HIS A 32 14.07 5.93 0.41
N ILE A 33 13.51 6.16 -0.77
CA ILE A 33 12.06 6.26 -0.98
C ILE A 33 11.60 5.12 -1.87
N GLU A 34 10.59 4.38 -1.41
CA GLU A 34 9.88 3.41 -2.24
C GLU A 34 8.45 3.25 -1.75
N HIS A 35 7.60 2.58 -2.54
CA HIS A 35 6.22 2.38 -2.13
C HIS A 35 6.09 1.40 -0.96
N GLY A 36 6.91 0.34 -0.89
CA GLY A 36 6.88 -0.69 0.16
C GLY A 36 6.25 -2.04 -0.26
N HIS A 37 5.41 -2.05 -1.29
CA HIS A 37 4.77 -3.27 -1.83
C HIS A 37 5.73 -4.41 -2.22
N MET A 38 7.00 -4.10 -2.50
CA MET A 38 8.03 -5.09 -2.87
C MET A 38 8.43 -6.00 -1.70
N HIS A 39 8.11 -5.62 -0.47
CA HIS A 39 8.39 -6.42 0.73
C HIS A 39 7.29 -7.43 1.07
N GLU A 40 6.17 -7.43 0.33
CA GLU A 40 5.08 -8.37 0.52
C GLU A 40 5.06 -9.44 -0.58
N ALA A 41 4.96 -10.72 -0.22
CA ALA A 41 4.98 -11.78 -1.23
C ALA A 41 3.81 -11.67 -2.23
N ALA A 42 2.66 -11.19 -1.75
CA ALA A 42 1.44 -11.01 -2.53
C ALA A 42 1.56 -9.88 -3.55
N ASN A 43 2.22 -8.77 -3.20
CA ASN A 43 2.23 -7.54 -4.01
C ASN A 43 3.58 -7.27 -4.70
N ARG A 44 4.61 -8.08 -4.44
CA ARG A 44 5.93 -7.94 -5.07
C ARG A 44 5.91 -8.27 -6.56
N PHE A 45 6.35 -7.32 -7.39
CA PHE A 45 6.63 -7.53 -8.82
C PHE A 45 7.91 -8.33 -9.05
N ASP A 46 8.06 -8.90 -10.25
CA ASP A 46 9.33 -9.38 -10.78
C ASP A 46 10.04 -8.25 -11.55
N PRO A 47 11.11 -7.63 -11.00
CA PRO A 47 11.81 -6.53 -11.68
C PRO A 47 12.45 -6.93 -13.00
N LYS A 48 12.71 -8.22 -13.22
CA LYS A 48 13.27 -8.74 -14.48
C LYS A 48 12.19 -8.94 -15.54
N ARG A 49 10.91 -8.95 -15.14
CA ARG A 49 9.79 -9.29 -16.00
C ARG A 49 8.54 -8.50 -15.63
N PHE A 50 8.55 -7.20 -15.92
CA PHE A 50 7.38 -6.33 -15.75
C PHE A 50 6.25 -6.62 -16.75
N PHE A 51 6.56 -7.17 -17.93
CA PHE A 51 5.60 -7.42 -18.99
C PHE A 51 5.58 -8.89 -19.40
N LEU A 52 4.38 -9.40 -19.68
CA LEU A 52 4.15 -10.68 -20.33
C LEU A 52 3.95 -10.43 -21.83
N LYS A 53 4.77 -11.07 -22.67
CA LYS A 53 4.72 -10.92 -24.14
C LYS A 53 4.38 -12.21 -24.88
N LYS A 54 4.58 -13.37 -24.24
CA LYS A 54 4.44 -14.69 -24.88
C LYS A 54 2.96 -15.06 -24.98
N ASN A 55 2.52 -15.50 -26.16
CA ASN A 55 1.16 -15.96 -26.45
C ASN A 55 0.07 -14.90 -26.16
N LEU A 56 0.37 -13.63 -26.42
CA LEU A 56 -0.57 -12.52 -26.26
C LEU A 56 -0.52 -11.62 -27.50
N PRO A 57 -1.67 -11.04 -27.93
CA PRO A 57 -1.71 -10.13 -29.06
C PRO A 57 -0.93 -8.83 -28.78
N GLU A 58 -0.92 -8.41 -27.52
CA GLU A 58 -0.19 -7.24 -27.05
C GLU A 58 0.49 -7.53 -25.70
N PRO A 59 1.62 -6.86 -25.39
CA PRO A 59 2.25 -6.98 -24.08
C PRO A 59 1.35 -6.49 -22.95
N ILE A 60 1.13 -7.32 -21.93
CA ILE A 60 0.37 -6.93 -20.72
C ILE A 60 1.30 -6.83 -19.51
N LEU A 61 0.88 -6.09 -18.48
CA LEU A 61 1.59 -6.04 -17.21
C LEU A 61 1.58 -7.40 -16.52
N ASN A 62 2.74 -7.83 -16.03
CA ASN A 62 2.89 -9.00 -15.18
C ASN A 62 2.48 -8.62 -13.75
N LEU A 63 1.17 -8.67 -13.48
CA LEU A 63 0.62 -8.27 -12.21
C LEU A 63 0.93 -9.30 -11.11
N PRO A 64 1.21 -8.84 -9.87
CA PRO A 64 1.41 -9.73 -8.76
C PRO A 64 0.08 -10.36 -8.31
N PHE A 65 0.16 -11.42 -7.51
CA PHE A 65 -1.02 -12.15 -7.04
C PHE A 65 -2.04 -11.25 -6.36
N GLY A 66 -1.59 -10.31 -5.53
CA GLY A 66 -2.45 -9.39 -4.79
C GLY A 66 -3.31 -8.50 -5.69
N SER A 67 -2.80 -8.10 -6.86
CA SER A 67 -3.60 -7.34 -7.84
C SER A 67 -4.73 -8.19 -8.44
N HIS A 68 -4.46 -9.46 -8.79
CA HIS A 68 -5.51 -10.37 -9.26
C HIS A 68 -6.53 -10.67 -8.17
N PHE A 69 -6.06 -10.92 -6.93
CA PHE A 69 -6.95 -11.10 -5.79
C PHE A 69 -7.83 -9.89 -5.54
N PHE A 70 -7.27 -8.69 -5.64
CA PHE A 70 -8.02 -7.46 -5.46
C PHE A 70 -9.12 -7.32 -6.51
N VAL A 71 -8.80 -7.47 -7.80
CA VAL A 71 -9.77 -7.32 -8.90
C VAL A 71 -10.82 -8.42 -8.89
N ASP A 72 -10.41 -9.68 -8.73
CA ASP A 72 -11.31 -10.83 -8.88
C ASP A 72 -12.17 -11.10 -7.65
N PHE A 73 -11.74 -10.67 -6.47
CA PHE A 73 -12.41 -10.95 -5.19
C PHE A 73 -12.74 -9.69 -4.39
N VAL A 74 -11.73 -8.91 -3.98
CA VAL A 74 -11.94 -7.77 -3.06
C VAL A 74 -12.87 -6.73 -3.67
N LEU A 75 -12.70 -6.38 -4.95
CA LEU A 75 -13.52 -5.40 -5.64
C LEU A 75 -14.99 -5.82 -5.68
N LYS A 76 -15.27 -7.12 -5.86
CA LYS A 76 -16.63 -7.68 -5.82
C LYS A 76 -17.26 -7.57 -4.43
N LEU A 77 -16.46 -7.74 -3.36
CA LEU A 77 -16.93 -7.46 -2.01
C LEU A 77 -17.21 -5.97 -1.79
N LYS A 78 -16.35 -5.10 -2.33
CA LYS A 78 -16.51 -3.65 -2.23
C LYS A 78 -17.77 -3.12 -2.91
N HIS A 79 -18.29 -3.80 -3.93
CA HIS A 79 -19.58 -3.45 -4.51
C HIS A 79 -20.75 -3.63 -3.54
N VAL A 80 -20.62 -4.54 -2.57
CA VAL A 80 -21.64 -4.78 -1.53
C VAL A 80 -21.33 -3.96 -0.28
N ASN A 81 -20.07 -3.97 0.17
CA ASN A 81 -19.61 -3.20 1.33
C ASN A 81 -18.35 -2.39 0.95
N PRO A 82 -18.51 -1.12 0.54
CA PRO A 82 -17.41 -0.28 0.04
C PRO A 82 -16.27 -0.01 1.05
N HIS A 83 -16.50 -0.23 2.35
CA HIS A 83 -15.57 0.11 3.42
C HIS A 83 -14.73 -1.08 3.91
N VAL A 84 -14.97 -2.30 3.42
CA VAL A 84 -14.34 -3.54 3.92
C VAL A 84 -12.80 -3.50 3.90
N ASP A 85 -12.19 -2.76 2.98
CA ASP A 85 -10.73 -2.61 2.85
C ASP A 85 -10.15 -1.42 3.66
N LYS A 86 -11.02 -0.60 4.25
CA LYS A 86 -10.68 0.63 4.97
C LYS A 86 -10.87 0.53 6.49
N ILE A 87 -11.44 -0.58 6.98
CA ILE A 87 -11.63 -0.78 8.42
C ILE A 87 -10.36 -1.38 9.04
N ARG A 88 -9.96 -0.86 10.20
CA ARG A 88 -8.78 -1.28 10.96
C ARG A 88 -9.12 -1.34 12.47
N PRO A 89 -8.52 -2.25 13.26
CA PRO A 89 -7.76 -3.41 12.84
C PRO A 89 -8.66 -4.47 12.18
N PHE A 90 -8.18 -5.11 11.11
CA PHE A 90 -8.96 -6.08 10.32
C PHE A 90 -9.56 -7.23 11.16
N LYS A 91 -8.82 -7.73 12.16
CA LYS A 91 -9.30 -8.78 13.08
C LYS A 91 -10.57 -8.36 13.84
N ARG A 92 -10.67 -7.09 14.25
CA ARG A 92 -11.86 -6.56 14.95
C ARG A 92 -13.03 -6.41 13.98
N MET A 93 -12.77 -5.98 12.74
CA MET A 93 -13.77 -5.93 11.69
C MET A 93 -14.40 -7.30 11.44
N ILE A 94 -13.58 -8.35 11.26
CA ILE A 94 -14.11 -9.71 11.02
C ILE A 94 -14.95 -10.21 12.19
N ARG A 95 -14.53 -9.97 13.44
CA ARG A 95 -15.32 -10.33 14.63
C ARG A 95 -16.65 -9.58 14.68
N TRP A 96 -16.63 -8.28 14.42
CA TRP A 96 -17.84 -7.46 14.36
C TRP A 96 -18.78 -7.93 13.24
N ALA A 97 -18.25 -8.18 12.05
CA ALA A 97 -19.01 -8.62 10.89
C ALA A 97 -19.60 -10.02 11.09
N PHE A 98 -18.91 -10.91 11.80
CA PHE A 98 -19.45 -12.22 12.14
C PHE A 98 -20.71 -12.12 13.02
N TRP A 99 -20.76 -11.17 13.95
CA TRP A 99 -21.91 -10.98 14.83
C TRP A 99 -23.03 -10.13 14.24
N ASN A 100 -22.69 -9.11 13.43
CA ASN A 100 -23.66 -8.14 12.92
C ASN A 100 -24.05 -8.41 11.46
N GLU A 101 -23.17 -9.02 10.68
CA GLU A 101 -23.33 -9.31 9.25
C GLU A 101 -23.05 -10.79 8.96
N PHE A 102 -23.60 -11.69 9.78
CA PHE A 102 -23.26 -13.13 9.77
C PHE A 102 -23.38 -13.76 8.38
N GLN A 103 -24.51 -13.59 7.70
CA GLN A 103 -24.78 -14.17 6.38
C GLN A 103 -23.77 -13.67 5.32
N PHE A 104 -23.51 -12.36 5.30
CA PHE A 104 -22.54 -11.75 4.39
C PHE A 104 -21.12 -12.26 4.67
N THR A 105 -20.73 -12.31 5.95
CA THR A 105 -19.39 -12.74 6.39
C THR A 105 -19.14 -14.19 6.02
N VAL A 106 -20.08 -15.09 6.34
CA VAL A 106 -19.96 -16.53 6.03
C VAL A 106 -19.95 -16.75 4.51
N SER A 107 -20.85 -16.10 3.76
CA SER A 107 -20.85 -16.16 2.28
C SER A 107 -19.52 -15.69 1.68
N SER A 108 -18.95 -14.61 2.22
CA SER A 108 -17.67 -14.05 1.78
C SER A 108 -16.50 -14.97 2.09
N LEU A 109 -16.50 -15.64 3.24
CA LEU A 109 -15.51 -16.65 3.60
C LEU A 109 -15.57 -17.87 2.67
N PHE A 110 -16.76 -18.35 2.32
CA PHE A 110 -16.91 -19.43 1.33
C PHE A 110 -16.42 -19.01 -0.06
N LYS A 111 -16.75 -17.79 -0.51
CA LYS A 111 -16.24 -17.23 -1.78
C LYS A 111 -14.72 -17.09 -1.75
N LEU A 112 -14.13 -16.70 -0.63
CA LEU A 112 -12.68 -16.61 -0.43
C LEU A 112 -12.01 -17.98 -0.55
N ALA A 113 -12.55 -18.98 0.15
CA ALA A 113 -12.05 -20.36 0.07
C ALA A 113 -12.13 -20.89 -1.37
N LYS A 114 -13.27 -20.69 -2.05
CA LYS A 114 -13.46 -21.05 -3.46
C LYS A 114 -12.47 -20.34 -4.38
N TYR A 115 -12.18 -19.06 -4.14
CA TYR A 115 -11.18 -18.31 -4.90
C TYR A 115 -9.79 -18.96 -4.79
N PHE A 116 -9.34 -19.27 -3.57
CA PHE A 116 -8.03 -19.88 -3.38
C PHE A 116 -7.94 -21.31 -3.95
N LEU A 117 -9.00 -22.12 -3.81
CA LEU A 117 -9.07 -23.43 -4.45
C LEU A 117 -8.92 -23.29 -5.97
N ASN A 118 -9.71 -22.41 -6.59
CA ASN A 118 -9.62 -22.16 -8.03
C ASN A 118 -8.23 -21.62 -8.44
N ALA A 119 -7.61 -20.75 -7.65
CA ALA A 119 -6.29 -20.21 -7.93
C ALA A 119 -5.18 -21.29 -7.92
N ILE A 120 -5.35 -22.37 -7.17
CA ILE A 120 -4.42 -23.51 -7.15
C ILE A 120 -4.61 -24.40 -8.39
N PHE A 121 -5.86 -24.62 -8.83
CA PHE A 121 -6.18 -25.57 -9.91
C PHE A 121 -6.18 -24.95 -11.31
N VAL A 122 -6.45 -23.65 -11.45
CA VAL A 122 -6.55 -22.98 -12.76
C VAL A 122 -5.16 -22.64 -13.30
N LYS A 123 -4.78 -23.28 -14.41
CA LYS A 123 -3.55 -22.97 -15.15
C LYS A 123 -3.80 -21.87 -16.18
N ASP A 124 -3.69 -20.61 -15.76
CA ASP A 124 -3.72 -19.47 -16.68
C ASP A 124 -2.29 -18.97 -16.93
N ALA A 125 -1.88 -18.88 -18.21
CA ALA A 125 -0.58 -18.37 -18.61
C ALA A 125 -0.33 -16.91 -18.20
N ARG A 126 -1.42 -16.15 -17.94
CA ARG A 126 -1.40 -14.78 -17.42
C ARG A 126 -1.31 -14.74 -15.89
N ARG A 127 -1.60 -15.86 -15.21
CA ARG A 127 -1.65 -15.99 -13.74
C ARG A 127 -0.72 -17.10 -13.25
N GLN A 128 0.53 -17.10 -13.70
CA GLN A 128 1.51 -18.11 -13.29
C GLN A 128 2.02 -17.84 -11.87
N PHE A 129 1.19 -18.14 -10.87
CA PHE A 129 1.58 -18.13 -9.48
C PHE A 129 1.95 -19.55 -9.07
N PRO A 130 3.21 -19.84 -8.72
CA PRO A 130 3.54 -21.16 -8.19
C PRO A 130 2.75 -21.38 -6.89
N VAL A 131 2.26 -22.60 -6.67
CA VAL A 131 1.47 -22.97 -5.48
C VAL A 131 2.18 -22.57 -4.18
N LYS A 132 3.52 -22.68 -4.14
CA LYS A 132 4.36 -22.20 -3.03
C LYS A 132 4.12 -20.72 -2.69
N ARG A 133 3.88 -19.87 -3.69
CA ARG A 133 3.61 -18.43 -3.49
C ARG A 133 2.21 -18.20 -2.95
N ILE A 134 1.21 -18.95 -3.43
CA ILE A 134 -0.16 -18.91 -2.88
C ILE A 134 -0.15 -19.34 -1.41
N LEU A 135 0.51 -20.45 -1.09
CA LEU A 135 0.68 -20.92 0.28
C LEU A 135 1.43 -19.91 1.14
N LYS A 136 2.49 -19.27 0.61
CA LYS A 136 3.21 -18.20 1.30
C LYS A 136 2.31 -16.99 1.57
N VAL A 137 1.45 -16.59 0.63
CA VAL A 137 0.48 -15.50 0.83
C VAL A 137 -0.58 -15.86 1.87
N LEU A 138 -1.04 -17.11 1.89
CA LEU A 138 -1.95 -17.61 2.93
C LEU A 138 -1.27 -17.65 4.31
N ALA A 139 0.00 -18.06 4.38
CA ALA A 139 0.79 -18.14 5.60
C ALA A 139 1.23 -16.78 6.14
N GLU A 140 1.55 -15.83 5.24
CA GLU A 140 1.74 -14.41 5.56
C GLU A 140 0.41 -13.72 5.88
N SER A 141 -0.71 -14.47 5.91
CA SER A 141 -2.10 -14.14 6.21
C SER A 141 -2.36 -12.64 6.32
N ALA A 142 -3.18 -12.08 5.42
CA ALA A 142 -3.65 -10.69 5.21
C ALA A 142 -3.92 -9.78 6.44
N ILE A 143 -3.01 -9.79 7.40
CA ILE A 143 -2.81 -8.88 8.50
C ILE A 143 -1.73 -7.97 7.95
N PHE A 144 -2.14 -6.77 7.54
CA PHE A 144 -1.27 -5.72 7.00
C PHE A 144 0.12 -5.79 7.63
N PRO A 145 1.16 -6.14 6.84
CA PRO A 145 2.46 -6.41 7.39
C PRO A 145 3.07 -5.12 7.89
N ASP A 146 3.70 -5.22 9.07
CA ASP A 146 4.53 -4.17 9.58
C ASP A 146 5.79 -4.08 8.70
N LEU A 147 5.88 -3.03 7.87
CA LEU A 147 7.04 -2.78 7.03
C LEU A 147 8.27 -2.30 7.84
N SER A 148 8.14 -2.13 9.16
CA SER A 148 9.22 -1.74 10.07
C SER A 148 10.47 -2.61 9.92
N GLU A 149 10.34 -3.93 9.88
CA GLU A 149 11.50 -4.82 9.75
C GLU A 149 12.16 -4.71 8.37
N SER A 150 11.36 -4.49 7.32
CA SER A 150 11.87 -4.25 5.98
C SER A 150 12.62 -2.92 5.89
N ALA A 151 12.08 -1.86 6.51
CA ALA A 151 12.77 -0.57 6.62
C ALA A 151 14.06 -0.68 7.43
N ARG A 152 14.04 -1.41 8.55
CA ARG A 152 15.23 -1.67 9.38
C ARG A 152 16.34 -2.35 8.59
N ARG A 153 16.01 -3.34 7.75
CA ARG A 153 17.00 -4.01 6.88
C ARG A 153 17.65 -3.04 5.90
N ILE A 154 16.90 -2.08 5.36
CA ILE A 154 17.45 -1.05 4.46
C ILE A 154 18.32 -0.07 5.25
N LEU A 155 17.90 0.34 6.45
CA LEU A 155 18.66 1.24 7.33
C LEU A 155 19.98 0.65 7.85
N ASN A 156 20.16 -0.67 7.79
CA ASN A 156 21.45 -1.30 8.08
C ASN A 156 22.53 -0.94 7.06
N ASP A 157 22.18 -0.44 5.86
CA ASP A 157 23.14 0.14 4.93
C ASP A 157 23.64 1.48 5.49
N GLU A 158 24.95 1.65 5.62
CA GLU A 158 25.57 2.86 6.17
C GLU A 158 25.26 4.11 5.34
N ARG A 159 24.99 3.94 4.04
CA ARG A 159 24.66 5.04 3.13
C ARG A 159 23.25 5.57 3.33
N VAL A 160 22.36 4.80 3.98
CA VAL A 160 20.95 5.16 4.16
C VAL A 160 20.73 5.64 5.60
N HIS A 161 20.26 6.86 5.78
CA HIS A 161 19.90 7.39 7.10
C HIS A 161 18.38 7.55 7.26
N MET A 162 17.65 7.61 6.16
CA MET A 162 16.20 7.79 6.14
C MET A 162 15.53 6.82 5.16
N VAL A 163 14.48 6.14 5.60
CA VAL A 163 13.62 5.30 4.76
C VAL A 163 12.20 5.85 4.77
N ILE A 164 11.61 6.08 3.60
CA ILE A 164 10.23 6.53 3.44
C ILE A 164 9.46 5.49 2.63
N PHE A 165 8.45 4.89 3.25
CA PHE A 165 7.50 3.98 2.60
C PHE A 165 6.08 4.55 2.54
N GLY A 166 5.22 3.86 1.80
CA GLY A 166 3.77 3.97 1.87
C GLY A 166 3.14 2.58 2.01
N HIS A 167 2.22 2.24 1.11
CA HIS A 167 1.64 0.90 0.90
C HIS A 167 0.72 0.36 2.01
N THR A 168 1.07 0.46 3.29
CA THR A 168 0.24 -0.04 4.41
C THR A 168 -1.00 0.80 4.66
N HIS A 169 -1.01 2.04 4.16
CA HIS A 169 -2.00 3.08 4.44
C HIS A 169 -2.04 3.50 5.92
N VAL A 170 -1.04 3.12 6.72
CA VAL A 170 -0.93 3.50 8.14
C VAL A 170 0.30 4.38 8.27
N TYR A 171 0.09 5.65 8.64
CA TYR A 171 1.20 6.55 8.87
C TYR A 171 2.01 6.10 10.09
N GLN A 172 3.33 6.21 10.03
CA GLN A 172 4.21 5.71 11.07
C GLN A 172 5.51 6.52 11.08
N TYR A 173 6.04 6.76 12.27
CA TYR A 173 7.40 7.24 12.47
C TYR A 173 8.11 6.29 13.43
N ARG A 174 9.35 5.93 13.10
CA ARG A 174 10.21 5.12 13.98
C ARG A 174 11.66 5.50 13.81
N GLN A 175 12.38 5.52 14.93
CA GLN A 175 13.81 5.73 14.97
C GLN A 175 14.49 4.50 15.56
N TRP A 176 15.50 3.95 14.89
CA TRP A 176 16.23 2.74 15.34
C TRP A 176 17.64 3.03 15.86
N GLY A 177 18.11 4.26 15.69
CA GLY A 177 19.43 4.69 16.14
C GLY A 177 19.66 6.16 15.83
N ILE A 178 20.86 6.62 16.15
CA ILE A 178 21.28 7.99 15.86
C ILE A 178 21.27 8.19 14.34
N GLY A 179 20.40 9.08 13.86
CA GLY A 179 20.25 9.37 12.43
C GLY A 179 19.76 8.19 11.60
N LYS A 180 18.96 7.26 12.15
CA LYS A 180 18.33 6.17 11.39
C LYS A 180 16.82 6.22 11.56
N GLU A 181 16.15 6.83 10.60
CA GLU A 181 14.73 7.17 10.66
C GLU A 181 13.92 6.43 9.60
N TYR A 182 12.70 6.05 9.98
CA TYR A 182 11.71 5.50 9.07
C TYR A 182 10.38 6.20 9.20
N PHE A 183 9.82 6.46 8.03
CA PHE A 183 8.53 7.08 7.86
C PHE A 183 7.65 6.20 6.98
N ASN A 184 6.40 6.04 7.36
CA ASN A 184 5.33 5.64 6.46
C ASN A 184 4.40 6.84 6.27
N THR A 185 4.18 7.24 5.02
CA THR A 185 3.32 8.39 4.72
C THR A 185 1.84 8.12 4.96
N GLY A 186 1.42 6.87 5.14
CA GLY A 186 0.02 6.50 5.30
C GLY A 186 -0.79 6.69 4.01
N THR A 187 -2.01 7.20 4.15
CA THR A 187 -2.93 7.47 3.03
C THR A 187 -3.70 8.76 3.28
N TRP A 188 -4.12 9.43 2.21
CA TRP A 188 -5.02 10.59 2.25
C TRP A 188 -6.50 10.20 2.11
N THR A 189 -6.79 8.90 2.13
CA THR A 189 -8.16 8.37 2.11
C THR A 189 -8.65 8.07 3.51
N ASP A 190 -9.96 8.12 3.70
CA ASP A 190 -10.59 7.75 4.97
C ASP A 190 -10.28 6.31 5.41
N ILE A 191 -9.99 6.16 6.70
CA ILE A 191 -9.87 4.87 7.40
C ILE A 191 -10.88 4.84 8.54
N THR A 192 -11.58 3.73 8.72
CA THR A 192 -12.45 3.53 9.87
C THR A 192 -11.71 2.72 10.93
N SER A 193 -11.45 3.31 12.07
CA SER A 193 -10.84 2.61 13.20
C SER A 193 -11.90 2.01 14.11
N LEU A 194 -11.69 0.76 14.51
CA LEU A 194 -12.40 0.02 15.56
C LEU A 194 -11.51 -0.12 16.81
N ASP A 195 -10.42 0.65 16.89
CA ASP A 195 -9.65 0.78 18.13
C ASP A 195 -10.30 1.77 19.09
N ILE A 196 -10.37 1.45 20.38
CA ILE A 196 -11.07 2.28 21.37
C ILE A 196 -10.45 3.68 21.44
N ALA A 197 -9.12 3.79 21.31
CA ALA A 197 -8.43 5.07 21.39
C ALA A 197 -8.68 5.97 20.16
N SER A 198 -9.24 5.43 19.07
CA SER A 198 -9.39 6.14 17.81
C SER A 198 -10.69 5.81 17.07
N LEU A 199 -11.70 5.32 17.80
CA LEU A 199 -12.93 4.76 17.24
C LEU A 199 -13.61 5.76 16.30
N GLY A 200 -13.94 5.31 15.08
CA GLY A 200 -14.63 6.13 14.08
C GLY A 200 -13.81 6.38 12.82
N LYS A 201 -14.29 7.34 12.02
CA LYS A 201 -13.67 7.71 10.74
C LYS A 201 -12.50 8.66 10.98
N ILE A 202 -11.34 8.33 10.42
CA ILE A 202 -10.09 9.09 10.53
C ILE A 202 -9.64 9.47 9.13
N THR A 203 -9.39 10.76 8.93
CA THR A 203 -8.82 11.32 7.70
C THR A 203 -7.64 12.20 8.11
N LYS A 204 -6.41 11.74 7.86
CA LYS A 204 -5.20 12.50 8.12
C LYS A 204 -4.40 12.64 6.83
N LEU A 205 -4.22 13.86 6.37
CA LEU A 205 -3.50 14.16 5.12
C LEU A 205 -1.99 14.21 5.39
N THR A 206 -1.41 13.05 5.70
CA THR A 206 0.00 12.96 6.14
C THR A 206 1.00 13.00 5.00
N TYR A 207 2.13 13.66 5.22
CA TYR A 207 3.24 13.72 4.27
C TYR A 207 4.58 13.78 5.01
N VAL A 208 5.68 13.43 4.35
CA VAL A 208 7.02 13.61 4.91
C VAL A 208 7.64 14.86 4.29
N LEU A 209 7.99 15.81 5.14
CA LEU A 209 8.79 16.97 4.77
C LEU A 209 10.27 16.62 4.94
N ILE A 210 11.06 16.83 3.90
CA ILE A 210 12.52 16.69 3.95
C ILE A 210 13.11 18.11 3.97
N GLU A 211 13.77 18.47 5.06
CA GLU A 211 14.40 19.77 5.26
C GLU A 211 15.92 19.62 5.10
N TYR A 212 16.55 20.55 4.38
CA TYR A 212 18.00 20.65 4.27
C TYR A 212 18.48 21.77 5.19
N PRO A 213 19.16 21.45 6.31
CA PRO A 213 19.71 22.45 7.20
C PRO A 213 20.75 23.34 6.51
N GLU A 214 20.78 24.63 6.87
CA GLU A 214 21.75 25.61 6.34
C GLU A 214 23.20 25.30 6.75
N ASP A 215 23.39 24.58 7.87
CA ASP A 215 24.69 24.15 8.39
C ASP A 215 25.35 23.03 7.55
N GLY A 216 24.73 22.62 6.44
CA GLY A 216 25.22 21.57 5.55
C GLY A 216 25.10 20.16 6.13
N THR A 217 24.41 20.00 7.26
CA THR A 217 24.15 18.67 7.82
C THR A 217 23.17 17.87 6.95
N LYS A 218 23.12 16.55 7.21
CA LYS A 218 22.27 15.62 6.45
C LYS A 218 20.79 16.06 6.47
N PRO A 219 20.03 15.79 5.39
CA PRO A 219 18.62 16.15 5.34
C PRO A 219 17.83 15.48 6.47
N ARG A 220 16.84 16.19 7.03
CA ARG A 220 16.00 15.73 8.14
C ARG A 220 14.57 15.50 7.71
N GLY A 221 13.98 14.42 8.19
CA GLY A 221 12.61 14.02 7.83
C GLY A 221 11.63 14.40 8.93
N ARG A 222 10.46 14.92 8.56
CA ARG A 222 9.37 15.17 9.51
C ARG A 222 8.06 14.67 8.93
N LEU A 223 7.40 13.76 9.64
CA LEU A 223 6.03 13.36 9.32
C LEU A 223 5.08 14.46 9.77
N LYS A 224 4.45 15.12 8.81
CA LYS A 224 3.52 16.23 9.03
C LYS A 224 2.12 15.84 8.57
N GLU A 225 1.14 16.58 9.08
CA GLU A 225 -0.25 16.50 8.65
C GLU A 225 -0.62 17.83 7.97
N TRP A 226 -1.17 17.76 6.76
CA TRP A 226 -1.72 18.91 6.08
C TRP A 226 -3.12 19.20 6.61
N ARG A 227 -3.32 20.40 7.17
CA ARG A 227 -4.60 20.86 7.74
C ARG A 227 -5.37 21.81 6.82
N GLY A 228 -4.92 21.98 5.58
CA GLY A 228 -5.50 22.98 4.67
C GLY A 228 -5.13 24.40 5.06
N PHE A 229 -6.01 25.33 4.69
CA PHE A 229 -5.88 26.74 5.07
C PHE A 229 -6.39 26.95 6.49
N HIS A 230 -5.78 27.89 7.20
CA HIS A 230 -6.27 28.30 8.51
C HIS A 230 -7.70 28.84 8.37
N ARG A 231 -8.64 28.26 9.14
CA ARG A 231 -10.02 28.70 9.25
C ARG A 231 -10.28 29.05 10.71
N ILE A 232 -10.89 30.21 10.94
CA ILE A 232 -11.24 30.70 12.28
C ILE A 232 -12.54 30.05 12.76
N GLU A 233 -13.48 29.82 11.84
CA GLU A 233 -14.78 29.22 12.09
C GLU A 233 -15.18 28.28 10.93
N GLU A 234 -16.06 27.32 11.24
CA GLU A 234 -16.65 26.38 10.28
C GLU A 234 -18.09 26.09 10.70
N ASP A 235 -19.01 26.10 9.74
CA ASP A 235 -20.40 25.73 10.00
C ASP A 235 -20.50 24.26 10.39
N VAL A 236 -21.31 23.98 11.42
CA VAL A 236 -21.60 22.60 11.82
C VAL A 236 -22.47 21.95 10.73
N ALA A 237 -21.92 20.94 10.06
CA ALA A 237 -22.71 20.10 9.17
C ALA A 237 -23.78 19.34 9.97
N VAL A 238 -25.03 19.75 9.84
CA VAL A 238 -26.19 19.03 10.39
C VAL A 238 -26.62 17.99 9.36
N SER A 239 -26.48 16.71 9.71
CA SER A 239 -26.95 15.56 8.93
C SER A 239 -28.13 14.90 9.60
#